data_AF-Q8ZV71-F1
#
_entry.id   AF-Q8ZV71-F1
#
_cell.length_a   1.000
_cell.length_b   1.000
_cell.length_c   1.000
_cell.angle_alpha   90.00
_cell.angle_beta   90.00
_cell.angle_gamma   90.00
#
_symmetry.space_group_name_H-M   'P 1'
#
loop_
_entity.id
_entity.type
_entity.pdbx_description
1 polymer ?
#
loop_
_entity_poly.entity_id
_entity_poly.type
_entity_poly.pdbx_seq_one_letter_code
_entity_poly.pdbx_strand_id
1 'polypeptide(L)'
;MKLAYARGPPIAVFAGSWKCTVSPIDGTPIALGEPFGDCEPDIDRLISIATTVRIIKQMGVKVFISRELGEDEVDAAYAGGADGVLEELSFSRDEYRDGVQFVLFQPADPVELVNRVREIAQRHKKPFDVLVATSFENAKVFAPYVDGVVLTGGWVGVELTRIDHLPEVGRCVHCGMDFLMYGNSLKRCVYCGRRLIKVITSTRPPRSKAVFRSVFKQYVNVNRLRFKVV
;
A
#
# COMPACT_ATOMS: atom_id res chain seq x y z
N MET A 1 4.43 -4.83 -21.72
CA MET A 1 4.98 -3.53 -22.09
C MET A 1 5.99 -3.06 -21.05
N LYS A 2 7.20 -2.67 -21.44
CA LYS A 2 8.20 -2.13 -20.52
C LYS A 2 7.79 -0.74 -20.03
N LEU A 3 7.77 -0.57 -18.71
CA LEU A 3 7.21 0.60 -18.04
C LEU A 3 8.18 1.20 -17.03
N ALA A 4 8.14 2.52 -16.97
CA ALA A 4 8.69 3.32 -15.88
C ALA A 4 7.60 4.08 -15.14
N TYR A 5 7.81 4.33 -13.86
CA TYR A 5 6.95 5.18 -13.07
C TYR A 5 7.18 6.65 -13.42
N ALA A 6 6.17 7.36 -13.90
CA ALA A 6 6.34 8.66 -14.56
C ALA A 6 5.86 9.85 -13.70
N ARG A 7 4.73 9.72 -12.99
CA ARG A 7 4.19 10.79 -12.12
C ARG A 7 3.45 10.26 -10.91
N GLY A 8 3.53 10.99 -9.81
CA GLY A 8 2.85 10.72 -8.54
C GLY A 8 3.78 11.02 -7.36
N PRO A 9 3.60 10.37 -6.19
CA PRO A 9 4.55 10.48 -5.07
C PRO A 9 5.99 10.10 -5.44
N PRO A 10 7.00 10.58 -4.71
CA PRO A 10 8.40 10.22 -4.97
C PRO A 10 8.68 8.71 -4.93
N ILE A 11 7.87 7.97 -4.17
CA ILE A 11 7.89 6.50 -4.10
C ILE A 11 6.46 5.99 -4.18
N ALA A 12 6.24 5.10 -5.14
CA ALA A 12 5.03 4.30 -5.22
C ALA A 12 5.31 2.87 -4.69
N VAL A 13 4.25 2.10 -4.44
CA VAL A 13 4.33 0.69 -4.07
C VAL A 13 3.88 -0.13 -5.25
N PHE A 14 4.76 -1.01 -5.74
CA PHE A 14 4.42 -1.91 -6.83
C PHE A 14 3.34 -2.90 -6.40
N ALA A 15 2.36 -3.11 -7.27
CA ALA A 15 1.33 -4.14 -7.16
C ALA A 15 0.88 -4.58 -8.56
N GLY A 16 0.45 -5.83 -8.69
CA GLY A 16 0.00 -6.40 -9.96
C GLY A 16 1.04 -7.28 -10.64
N SER A 17 1.95 -7.91 -9.90
CA SER A 17 2.98 -8.81 -10.45
C SER A 17 2.41 -9.88 -11.40
N TRP A 18 1.19 -10.36 -11.17
CA TRP A 18 0.51 -11.34 -12.03
C TRP A 18 0.21 -10.81 -13.44
N LYS A 19 0.12 -9.50 -13.63
CA LYS A 19 -0.07 -8.84 -14.91
C LYS A 19 1.24 -8.49 -15.62
N CYS A 20 2.38 -8.98 -15.13
CA CYS A 20 3.68 -8.71 -15.73
C CYS A 20 4.28 -9.95 -16.38
N THR A 21 5.41 -9.82 -17.07
CA THR A 21 6.35 -10.91 -17.40
C THR A 21 7.53 -10.85 -16.43
N VAL A 22 8.04 -9.63 -16.22
CA VAL A 22 9.12 -9.29 -15.29
C VAL A 22 8.70 -8.06 -14.48
N SER A 23 8.83 -8.10 -13.17
CA SER A 23 8.44 -7.00 -12.28
C SER A 23 9.11 -7.08 -10.92
N PRO A 24 8.91 -6.08 -10.03
CA PRO A 24 9.12 -6.26 -8.62
C PRO A 24 8.11 -7.26 -8.03
N ILE A 25 8.39 -7.67 -6.80
CA ILE A 25 7.40 -8.39 -5.98
C ILE A 25 6.39 -7.37 -5.43
N ASP A 26 5.12 -7.72 -5.38
CA ASP A 26 4.06 -6.86 -4.84
C ASP A 26 4.39 -6.39 -3.41
N GLY A 27 4.26 -5.09 -3.16
CA GLY A 27 4.65 -4.42 -1.91
C GLY A 27 6.06 -3.81 -1.94
N THR A 28 6.82 -4.04 -3.02
CA THR A 28 8.15 -3.46 -3.19
C THR A 28 8.04 -1.99 -3.63
N PRO A 29 8.77 -1.04 -3.01
CA PRO A 29 8.71 0.35 -3.41
C PRO A 29 9.37 0.58 -4.79
N ILE A 30 8.87 1.54 -5.56
CA ILE A 30 9.42 1.96 -6.85
C ILE A 30 9.55 3.48 -6.84
N ALA A 31 10.71 4.02 -7.23
CA ALA A 31 10.95 5.46 -7.21
C ALA A 31 10.47 6.11 -8.51
N LEU A 32 10.12 7.41 -8.39
CA LEU A 32 9.72 8.21 -9.54
C LEU A 32 10.83 8.26 -10.60
N GLY A 33 10.45 8.06 -11.86
CA GLY A 33 11.34 7.98 -13.02
C GLY A 33 11.89 6.59 -13.30
N GLU A 34 11.62 5.60 -12.44
CA GLU A 34 12.27 4.29 -12.56
C GLU A 34 11.56 3.30 -13.49
N PRO A 35 12.32 2.64 -14.38
CA PRO A 35 11.95 1.35 -14.96
C PRO A 35 11.67 0.31 -13.87
N PHE A 36 10.51 -0.35 -13.91
CA PHE A 36 10.21 -1.39 -12.92
C PHE A 36 9.82 -2.73 -13.54
N GLY A 37 9.21 -2.77 -14.71
CA GLY A 37 8.73 -4.05 -15.25
C GLY A 37 8.20 -4.02 -16.66
N ASP A 38 7.95 -5.22 -17.17
CA ASP A 38 7.28 -5.47 -18.44
C ASP A 38 5.88 -5.99 -18.12
N CYS A 39 4.87 -5.13 -18.20
CA CYS A 39 3.51 -5.38 -17.70
C CYS A 39 2.42 -5.07 -18.72
N GLU A 40 1.25 -5.65 -18.49
CA GLU A 40 0.01 -5.32 -19.19
C GLU A 40 -0.42 -3.86 -18.89
N PRO A 41 -1.33 -3.30 -19.71
CA PRO A 41 -2.01 -2.04 -19.40
C PRO A 41 -2.73 -2.07 -18.03
N ASP A 42 -3.09 -0.90 -17.51
CA ASP A 42 -3.93 -0.69 -16.31
C ASP A 42 -3.30 -1.12 -14.96
N ILE A 43 -2.00 -1.42 -14.93
CA ILE A 43 -1.29 -1.72 -13.68
C ILE A 43 -1.10 -0.48 -12.78
N ASP A 44 -1.19 0.71 -13.36
CA ASP A 44 -1.16 2.00 -12.67
C ASP A 44 -2.24 2.11 -11.58
N ARG A 45 -3.45 1.61 -11.85
CA ARG A 45 -4.55 1.55 -10.86
C ARG A 45 -4.18 0.70 -9.64
N LEU A 46 -3.55 -0.46 -9.85
CA LEU A 46 -3.15 -1.34 -8.74
C LEU A 46 -2.02 -0.70 -7.92
N ILE A 47 -1.02 -0.13 -8.60
CA ILE A 47 0.06 0.62 -7.96
C ILE A 47 -0.50 1.81 -7.17
N SER A 48 -1.47 2.53 -7.73
CA SER A 48 -2.17 3.64 -7.09
C SER A 48 -2.83 3.23 -5.77
N ILE A 49 -3.59 2.12 -5.77
CA ILE A 49 -4.25 1.59 -4.57
C ILE A 49 -3.21 1.18 -3.52
N ALA A 50 -2.21 0.38 -3.90
CA ALA A 50 -1.16 -0.07 -3.00
C ALA A 50 -0.39 1.11 -2.38
N THR A 51 -0.08 2.11 -3.20
CA THR A 51 0.60 3.35 -2.77
C THR A 51 -0.26 4.15 -1.79
N THR A 52 -1.55 4.29 -2.09
CA THR A 52 -2.52 4.98 -1.23
C THR A 52 -2.57 4.33 0.15
N VAL A 53 -2.78 3.01 0.19
CA VAL A 53 -2.83 2.24 1.44
C VAL A 53 -1.52 2.42 2.21
N ARG A 54 -0.37 2.33 1.54
CA ARG A 54 0.94 2.48 2.17
C ARG A 54 1.10 3.84 2.85
N ILE A 55 0.71 4.92 2.18
CA ILE A 55 0.81 6.28 2.72
C ILE A 55 -0.04 6.43 3.97
N ILE A 56 -1.27 5.91 3.95
CA ILE A 56 -2.16 5.96 5.12
C ILE A 56 -1.62 5.07 6.25
N LYS A 57 -1.11 3.87 5.96
CA LYS A 57 -0.48 2.99 6.95
C LYS A 57 0.72 3.64 7.65
N GLN A 58 1.47 4.49 6.95
CA GLN A 58 2.58 5.26 7.54
C GLN A 58 2.12 6.32 8.55
N MET A 59 0.83 6.67 8.59
CA MET A 59 0.23 7.53 9.61
C MET A 59 -0.08 6.80 10.93
N GLY A 60 0.14 5.47 10.99
CA GLY A 60 -0.07 4.67 12.20
C GLY A 60 -1.51 4.17 12.41
N VAL A 61 -2.41 4.39 11.46
CA VAL A 61 -3.80 3.93 11.53
C VAL A 61 -3.98 2.56 10.87
N LYS A 62 -4.98 1.78 11.30
CA LYS A 62 -5.39 0.57 10.58
C LYS A 62 -6.12 0.95 9.28
N VAL A 63 -5.85 0.22 8.22
CA VAL A 63 -6.46 0.45 6.90
C VAL A 63 -7.20 -0.80 6.47
N PHE A 64 -8.47 -0.63 6.19
CA PHE A 64 -9.35 -1.65 5.65
C PHE A 64 -9.85 -1.22 4.28
N ILE A 65 -10.31 -2.19 3.51
CA ILE A 65 -10.88 -2.00 2.17
C ILE A 65 -12.12 -2.87 2.01
N SER A 66 -13.00 -2.51 1.07
CA SER A 66 -14.18 -3.30 0.73
C SER A 66 -13.87 -4.32 -0.36
N ARG A 67 -14.47 -5.51 -0.29
CA ARG A 67 -14.50 -6.51 -1.38
C ARG A 67 -15.17 -5.98 -2.66
N GLU A 68 -15.99 -4.95 -2.56
CA GLU A 68 -16.64 -4.31 -3.71
C GLU A 68 -15.62 -3.72 -4.70
N LEU A 69 -14.36 -3.51 -4.28
CA LEU A 69 -13.29 -3.04 -5.16
C LEU A 69 -12.84 -4.07 -6.20
N GLY A 70 -13.12 -5.36 -5.99
CA GLY A 70 -12.61 -6.45 -6.83
C GLY A 70 -11.37 -7.14 -6.25
N GLU A 71 -11.15 -8.39 -6.65
CA GLU A 71 -10.08 -9.24 -6.08
C GLU A 71 -8.67 -8.70 -6.36
N ASP A 72 -8.42 -8.18 -7.56
CA ASP A 72 -7.13 -7.62 -7.95
C ASP A 72 -6.79 -6.35 -7.13
N GLU A 73 -7.78 -5.47 -6.93
CA GLU A 73 -7.67 -4.28 -6.08
C GLU A 73 -7.49 -4.64 -4.60
N VAL A 74 -8.15 -5.71 -4.14
CA VAL A 74 -7.98 -6.22 -2.77
C VAL A 74 -6.54 -6.69 -2.55
N ASP A 75 -5.99 -7.45 -3.49
CA ASP A 75 -4.60 -7.90 -3.44
C ASP A 75 -3.61 -6.73 -3.51
N ALA A 76 -3.89 -5.73 -4.35
CA ALA A 76 -3.10 -4.51 -4.40
C ALA A 76 -3.11 -3.75 -3.07
N ALA A 77 -4.26 -3.66 -2.40
CA ALA A 77 -4.36 -3.05 -1.08
C ALA A 77 -3.54 -3.83 -0.04
N TYR A 78 -3.57 -5.17 -0.07
CA TYR A 78 -2.71 -5.98 0.80
C TYR A 78 -1.23 -5.77 0.51
N ALA A 79 -0.82 -5.64 -0.75
CA ALA A 79 0.54 -5.28 -1.13
C ALA A 79 0.96 -3.92 -0.53
N GLY A 80 0.03 -2.97 -0.48
CA GLY A 80 0.18 -1.68 0.21
C GLY A 80 0.25 -1.76 1.74
N GLY A 81 -0.19 -2.87 2.33
CA GLY A 81 -0.18 -3.12 3.77
C GLY A 81 -1.53 -3.01 4.46
N ALA A 82 -2.64 -3.19 3.75
CA ALA A 82 -3.98 -3.23 4.36
C ALA A 82 -4.05 -4.30 5.47
N ASP A 83 -4.76 -3.98 6.54
CA ASP A 83 -4.91 -4.86 7.71
C ASP A 83 -5.95 -5.96 7.46
N GLY A 84 -6.97 -5.67 6.67
CA GLY A 84 -8.02 -6.62 6.32
C GLY A 84 -9.05 -6.07 5.34
N VAL A 85 -10.06 -6.91 5.08
CA VAL A 85 -11.26 -6.53 4.32
C VAL A 85 -12.38 -6.21 5.32
N LEU A 86 -13.13 -5.13 5.10
CA LEU A 86 -14.26 -4.70 5.93
C LEU A 86 -15.28 -5.83 6.13
N GLU A 87 -15.65 -6.55 5.06
CA GLU A 87 -16.67 -7.62 5.12
C GLU A 87 -16.20 -8.87 5.90
N GLU A 88 -14.91 -8.94 6.28
CA GLU A 88 -14.38 -9.99 7.16
C GLU A 88 -14.48 -9.61 8.65
N LEU A 89 -14.87 -8.36 8.95
CA LEU A 89 -15.00 -7.86 10.32
C LEU A 89 -16.42 -8.05 10.87
N SER A 90 -16.53 -8.22 12.19
CA SER A 90 -17.81 -8.04 12.88
C SER A 90 -18.06 -6.55 13.06
N PHE A 91 -18.79 -5.94 12.12
CA PHE A 91 -19.09 -4.51 12.12
C PHE A 91 -20.58 -4.19 11.92
N SER A 92 -20.99 -3.01 12.35
CA SER A 92 -22.29 -2.40 12.05
C SER A 92 -22.10 -0.98 11.53
N ARG A 93 -23.09 -0.46 10.79
CA ARG A 93 -23.06 0.90 10.24
C ARG A 93 -23.85 1.84 11.13
N ASP A 94 -23.25 2.96 11.50
CA ASP A 94 -23.87 4.12 12.15
C ASP A 94 -24.57 3.88 13.49
N GLU A 95 -24.55 2.65 14.02
CA GLU A 95 -25.18 2.24 15.27
C GLU A 95 -24.41 1.05 15.85
N TYR A 96 -24.36 0.94 17.19
CA TYR A 96 -23.82 -0.23 17.87
C TYR A 96 -24.87 -1.33 18.01
N ARG A 97 -24.48 -2.58 17.75
CA ARG A 97 -25.29 -3.78 18.02
C ARG A 97 -24.53 -4.73 18.93
N ASP A 98 -25.24 -5.41 19.83
CA ASP A 98 -24.60 -6.36 20.74
C ASP A 98 -23.85 -7.46 19.96
N GLY A 99 -22.59 -7.71 20.36
CA GLY A 99 -21.70 -8.66 19.70
C GLY A 99 -20.87 -8.08 18.55
N VAL A 100 -21.07 -6.82 18.18
CA VAL A 100 -20.27 -6.12 17.18
C VAL A 100 -19.02 -5.51 17.83
N GLN A 101 -17.86 -5.69 17.20
CA GLN A 101 -16.61 -5.08 17.65
C GLN A 101 -16.40 -3.69 17.06
N PHE A 102 -16.75 -3.49 15.79
CA PHE A 102 -16.48 -2.26 15.04
C PHE A 102 -17.76 -1.52 14.66
N VAL A 103 -17.79 -0.20 14.84
CA VAL A 103 -18.86 0.64 14.28
C VAL A 103 -18.28 1.50 13.17
N LEU A 104 -18.84 1.34 11.97
CA LEU A 104 -18.45 2.07 10.77
C LEU A 104 -19.29 3.33 10.61
N PHE A 105 -18.62 4.47 10.43
CA PHE A 105 -19.23 5.76 10.18
C PHE A 105 -18.83 6.32 8.82
N GLN A 106 -19.67 7.18 8.26
CA GLN A 106 -19.38 8.03 7.10
C GLN A 106 -19.65 9.51 7.43
N PRO A 107 -18.87 10.12 8.34
CA PRO A 107 -19.06 11.49 8.77
C PRO A 107 -18.56 12.49 7.72
N ALA A 108 -19.14 13.69 7.69
CA ALA A 108 -18.65 14.79 6.87
C ALA A 108 -17.35 15.39 7.44
N ASP A 109 -17.23 15.43 8.77
CA ASP A 109 -16.09 16.02 9.48
C ASP A 109 -15.81 15.37 10.86
N PRO A 110 -14.67 15.66 11.51
CA PRO A 110 -14.34 15.09 12.82
C PRO A 110 -15.31 15.48 13.95
N VAL A 111 -15.97 16.64 13.87
CA VAL A 111 -16.90 17.08 14.92
C VAL A 111 -18.16 16.22 14.88
N GLU A 112 -18.69 15.96 13.69
CA GLU A 112 -19.81 15.03 13.48
C GLU A 112 -19.46 13.64 14.01
N LEU A 113 -18.27 13.12 13.65
CA LEU A 113 -17.79 11.82 14.13
C LEU A 113 -17.79 11.73 15.66
N VAL A 114 -17.16 12.70 16.33
CA VAL A 114 -17.01 12.69 17.80
C VAL A 114 -18.36 12.76 18.49
N ASN A 115 -19.30 13.57 17.98
CA ASN A 115 -20.64 13.68 18.53
C ASN A 115 -21.41 12.36 18.38
N ARG A 116 -21.37 11.73 17.21
CA ARG A 116 -22.05 10.46 16.95
C ARG A 116 -21.49 9.31 17.78
N VAL A 117 -20.16 9.21 17.89
CA VAL A 117 -19.51 8.23 18.78
C VAL A 117 -19.93 8.44 20.23
N ARG A 118 -19.98 9.69 20.71
CA ARG A 118 -20.41 10.02 22.08
C ARG A 118 -21.85 9.61 22.33
N GLU A 119 -22.76 9.89 21.42
CA GLU A 119 -24.18 9.53 21.55
C GLU A 119 -24.38 8.02 21.66
N ILE A 120 -23.71 7.24 20.80
CA ILE A 120 -23.78 5.77 20.84
C ILE A 120 -23.17 5.24 22.14
N ALA A 121 -22.01 5.76 22.55
CA ALA A 121 -21.35 5.36 23.80
C ALA A 121 -22.22 5.68 25.03
N GLN A 122 -22.90 6.82 25.07
CA GLN A 122 -23.80 7.19 26.16
C GLN A 122 -25.03 6.29 26.23
N ARG A 123 -25.59 5.90 25.07
CA ARG A 123 -26.76 5.04 24.98
C ARG A 123 -26.47 3.60 25.39
N HIS A 124 -25.40 3.01 24.86
CA HIS A 124 -25.11 1.58 25.03
C HIS A 124 -24.16 1.28 26.19
N LYS A 125 -23.34 2.25 26.61
CA LYS A 125 -22.36 2.10 27.71
C LYS A 125 -21.44 0.88 27.55
N LYS A 126 -21.05 0.59 26.30
CA LYS A 126 -20.13 -0.48 25.92
C LYS A 126 -18.99 0.08 25.06
N PRO A 127 -17.77 -0.50 25.17
CA PRO A 127 -16.68 -0.14 24.28
C PRO A 127 -16.90 -0.74 22.88
N PHE A 128 -16.48 -0.02 21.85
CA PHE A 128 -16.43 -0.47 20.47
C PHE A 128 -15.30 0.27 19.74
N ASP A 129 -14.74 -0.36 18.71
CA ASP A 129 -13.72 0.23 17.85
C ASP A 129 -14.40 1.10 16.78
N VAL A 130 -13.84 2.27 16.48
CA VAL A 130 -14.40 3.25 15.54
C VAL A 130 -13.71 3.11 14.19
N LEU A 131 -14.49 2.83 13.15
CA LEU A 131 -14.06 2.85 11.76
C LEU A 131 -14.69 4.01 11.00
N VAL A 132 -13.94 4.63 10.10
CA VAL A 132 -14.48 5.66 9.19
C VAL A 132 -14.27 5.26 7.74
N ALA A 133 -15.36 5.19 6.97
CA ALA A 133 -15.31 5.04 5.52
C ALA A 133 -15.11 6.40 4.85
N THR A 134 -14.00 6.55 4.13
CA THR A 134 -13.60 7.85 3.57
C THR A 134 -12.66 7.72 2.37
N SER A 135 -12.43 8.84 1.67
CA SER A 135 -11.46 8.93 0.58
C SER A 135 -10.04 9.13 1.13
N PHE A 136 -9.03 8.85 0.30
CA PHE A 136 -7.63 9.10 0.65
C PHE A 136 -7.37 10.52 1.16
N GLU A 137 -7.92 11.54 0.49
CA GLU A 137 -7.69 12.95 0.84
C GLU A 137 -8.15 13.28 2.27
N ASN A 138 -9.24 12.64 2.70
CA ASN A 138 -9.86 12.85 4.00
C ASN A 138 -9.36 11.86 5.05
N ALA A 139 -8.76 10.74 4.67
CA ALA A 139 -8.25 9.74 5.61
C ALA A 139 -7.24 10.34 6.61
N LYS A 140 -6.38 11.27 6.18
CA LYS A 140 -5.45 11.99 7.07
C LYS A 140 -6.13 12.84 8.14
N VAL A 141 -7.34 13.32 7.86
CA VAL A 141 -8.13 14.16 8.77
C VAL A 141 -8.74 13.31 9.88
N PHE A 142 -9.21 12.11 9.54
CA PHE A 142 -9.85 11.20 10.49
C PHE A 142 -8.86 10.30 11.25
N ALA A 143 -7.69 9.99 10.69
CA ALA A 143 -6.70 9.08 11.27
C ALA A 143 -6.38 9.31 12.76
N PRO A 144 -6.31 10.55 13.29
CA PRO A 144 -6.05 10.78 14.72
C PRO A 144 -7.20 10.41 15.67
N TYR A 145 -8.42 10.20 15.15
CA TYR A 145 -9.65 10.08 15.94
C TYR A 145 -10.26 8.67 15.91
N VAL A 146 -9.69 7.74 15.16
CA VAL A 146 -10.30 6.44 14.83
C VAL A 146 -9.34 5.28 15.01
N ASP A 147 -9.88 4.09 15.25
CA ASP A 147 -9.10 2.85 15.32
C ASP A 147 -8.70 2.33 13.94
N GLY A 148 -9.46 2.71 12.91
CA GLY A 148 -9.18 2.37 11.53
C GLY A 148 -9.95 3.21 10.51
N VAL A 149 -9.45 3.23 9.28
CA VAL A 149 -10.13 3.81 8.12
C VAL A 149 -10.47 2.74 7.11
N VAL A 150 -11.62 2.87 6.47
CA VAL A 150 -12.03 2.08 5.30
C VAL A 150 -11.88 2.98 4.08
N LEU A 151 -10.92 2.68 3.21
CA LEU A 151 -10.71 3.48 2.00
C LEU A 151 -11.75 3.12 0.93
N THR A 152 -12.53 4.12 0.52
CA THR A 152 -13.59 3.96 -0.49
C THR A 152 -13.23 4.57 -1.85
N GLY A 153 -12.17 5.37 -1.92
CA GLY A 153 -11.74 6.00 -3.18
C GLY A 153 -10.75 7.15 -2.99
N GLY A 154 -10.62 7.98 -4.03
CA GLY A 154 -9.67 9.10 -4.05
C GLY A 154 -8.22 8.68 -4.18
N TRP A 155 -7.95 7.51 -4.78
CA TRP A 155 -6.62 6.91 -4.88
C TRP A 155 -5.58 7.89 -5.43
N VAL A 156 -4.36 7.79 -4.91
CA VAL A 156 -3.22 8.60 -5.33
C VAL A 156 -2.97 8.43 -6.82
N GLY A 157 -2.91 9.54 -7.58
CA GLY A 157 -2.56 9.50 -8.99
C GLY A 157 -1.16 8.92 -9.21
N VAL A 158 -1.10 7.85 -10.00
CA VAL A 158 0.13 7.20 -10.47
C VAL A 158 0.04 7.13 -11.99
N GLU A 159 1.01 7.70 -12.69
CA GLU A 159 1.10 7.59 -14.15
C GLU A 159 2.35 6.81 -14.53
N LEU A 160 2.24 6.01 -15.58
CA LEU A 160 3.31 5.17 -16.09
C LEU A 160 3.67 5.59 -17.52
N THR A 161 4.94 5.47 -17.88
CA THR A 161 5.41 5.75 -19.24
C THR A 161 6.11 4.54 -19.83
N ARG A 162 6.06 4.44 -21.16
CA ARG A 162 6.77 3.41 -21.92
C ARG A 162 8.26 3.73 -21.97
N ILE A 163 9.06 2.67 -21.94
CA ILE A 163 10.53 2.75 -22.04
C ILE A 163 11.07 1.60 -22.90
N ASP A 164 12.30 1.73 -23.36
CA ASP A 164 12.89 0.77 -24.30
C ASP A 164 13.56 -0.43 -23.61
N HIS A 165 14.10 -0.22 -22.40
CA HIS A 165 14.93 -1.20 -21.71
C HIS A 165 14.62 -1.27 -20.21
N LEU A 166 14.78 -2.47 -19.65
CA LEU A 166 14.70 -2.71 -18.21
C LEU A 166 16.11 -2.98 -17.68
N PRO A 167 16.61 -2.18 -16.74
CA PRO A 167 17.88 -2.44 -16.10
C PRO A 167 17.77 -3.59 -15.09
N GLU A 168 18.91 -4.17 -14.70
CA GLU A 168 18.96 -4.98 -13.49
C GLU A 168 19.14 -4.05 -12.29
N VAL A 169 18.28 -4.16 -11.28
CA VAL A 169 18.32 -3.32 -10.08
C VAL A 169 18.53 -4.17 -8.84
N GLY A 170 19.57 -3.85 -8.07
CA GLY A 170 19.85 -4.42 -6.75
C GLY A 170 19.53 -3.42 -5.64
N ARG A 171 18.69 -3.82 -4.68
CA ARG A 171 18.27 -2.96 -3.56
C ARG A 171 18.86 -3.40 -2.24
N CYS A 172 19.36 -2.43 -1.49
CA CYS A 172 19.67 -2.59 -0.08
C CYS A 172 18.46 -2.19 0.78
N VAL A 173 17.70 -3.17 1.27
CA VAL A 173 16.51 -2.95 2.12
C VAL A 173 16.82 -2.13 3.38
N HIS A 174 18.04 -2.28 3.91
CA HIS A 174 18.44 -1.55 5.12
C HIS A 174 18.69 -0.07 4.87
N CYS A 175 19.25 0.30 3.72
CA CYS A 175 19.62 1.68 3.44
C CYS A 175 18.64 2.40 2.49
N GLY A 176 17.73 1.66 1.85
CA GLY A 176 16.88 2.20 0.78
C GLY A 176 17.68 2.68 -0.43
N MET A 177 18.86 2.09 -0.67
CA MET A 177 19.68 2.42 -1.83
C MET A 177 19.57 1.36 -2.90
N ASP A 178 19.37 1.85 -4.12
CA ASP A 178 19.24 1.04 -5.31
C ASP A 178 20.43 1.25 -6.22
N PHE A 179 20.90 0.14 -6.77
CA PHE A 179 22.09 0.06 -7.60
C PHE A 179 21.69 -0.50 -8.95
N LEU A 180 22.02 0.25 -10.01
CA LEU A 180 21.95 -0.28 -11.36
C LEU A 180 23.08 -1.28 -11.54
N MET A 181 22.72 -2.55 -11.72
CA MET A 181 23.65 -3.67 -11.79
C MET A 181 23.92 -4.01 -13.26
N TYR A 182 24.83 -3.30 -13.91
CA TYR A 182 25.31 -3.73 -15.22
C TYR A 182 26.21 -4.97 -15.04
N GLY A 183 25.70 -6.17 -15.34
CA GLY A 183 26.51 -7.39 -15.41
C GLY A 183 26.70 -8.18 -14.10
N ASN A 184 25.79 -8.09 -13.12
CA ASN A 184 25.77 -8.94 -11.92
C ASN A 184 27.02 -8.94 -10.99
N SER A 185 27.90 -7.94 -11.09
CA SER A 185 29.13 -7.89 -10.28
C SER A 185 28.87 -7.51 -8.81
N LEU A 186 27.92 -6.61 -8.54
CA LEU A 186 27.66 -6.08 -7.20
C LEU A 186 26.64 -6.93 -6.41
N LYS A 187 27.11 -7.67 -5.40
CA LYS A 187 26.25 -8.52 -4.54
C LYS A 187 25.92 -7.92 -3.17
N ARG A 188 26.64 -6.87 -2.76
CA ARG A 188 26.53 -6.22 -1.45
C ARG A 188 26.48 -4.70 -1.60
N CYS A 189 25.75 -4.06 -0.69
CA CYS A 189 25.67 -2.60 -0.58
C CYS A 189 27.05 -2.04 -0.20
N VAL A 190 27.54 -1.08 -1.00
CA VAL A 190 28.84 -0.44 -0.79
C VAL A 190 28.89 0.34 0.53
N TYR A 191 27.74 0.77 1.06
CA TYR A 191 27.67 1.62 2.25
C TYR A 191 27.52 0.85 3.56
N CYS A 192 26.81 -0.28 3.58
CA CYS A 192 26.53 -1.03 4.82
C CYS A 192 26.95 -2.51 4.76
N GLY A 193 27.52 -2.97 3.64
CA GLY A 193 27.99 -4.34 3.45
C GLY A 193 26.89 -5.42 3.37
N ARG A 194 25.61 -5.06 3.56
CA ARG A 194 24.49 -6.01 3.49
C ARG A 194 24.21 -6.46 2.06
N ARG A 195 23.65 -7.66 1.92
CA ARG A 195 23.30 -8.25 0.62
C ARG A 195 22.29 -7.37 -0.14
N LEU A 196 22.50 -7.24 -1.45
CA LEU A 196 21.53 -6.62 -2.35
C LEU A 196 20.48 -7.66 -2.78
N ILE A 197 19.23 -7.23 -2.83
CA ILE A 197 18.11 -8.03 -3.32
C ILE A 197 17.81 -7.59 -4.75
N LYS A 198 17.74 -8.54 -5.68
CA LYS A 198 17.31 -8.24 -7.05
C LYS A 198 15.83 -7.83 -7.00
N VAL A 199 15.54 -6.61 -7.44
CA VAL A 199 14.19 -6.04 -7.38
C VAL A 199 13.36 -6.54 -8.54
N ILE A 200 13.87 -6.40 -9.76
CA ILE A 200 13.17 -6.76 -11.00
C ILE A 200 13.45 -8.23 -11.31
N THR A 201 12.43 -9.08 -11.26
CA THR A 201 12.53 -10.54 -11.41
C THR A 201 11.36 -11.11 -12.19
N SER A 202 11.55 -12.28 -12.82
CA SER A 202 10.48 -13.07 -13.44
C SER A 202 9.80 -14.01 -12.44
N THR A 203 10.43 -14.29 -11.30
CA THR A 203 9.89 -15.17 -10.27
C THR A 203 8.88 -14.43 -9.40
N ARG A 204 7.65 -14.92 -9.35
CA ARG A 204 6.55 -14.30 -8.60
C ARG A 204 6.11 -15.20 -7.45
N PRO A 205 6.09 -14.70 -6.22
CA PRO A 205 5.54 -15.45 -5.10
C PRO A 205 4.01 -15.55 -5.20
N PRO A 206 3.37 -16.48 -4.45
CA PRO A 206 1.92 -16.62 -4.45
C PRO A 206 1.19 -15.35 -3.99
N ARG A 207 0.07 -15.03 -4.64
CA ARG A 207 -0.89 -14.00 -4.23
C ARG A 207 -1.57 -14.43 -2.93
N SER A 208 -1.00 -14.05 -1.80
CA SER A 208 -1.53 -14.44 -0.50
C SER A 208 -1.26 -13.38 0.56
N LYS A 209 -2.22 -13.23 1.48
CA LYS A 209 -2.13 -12.27 2.61
C LYS A 209 -0.82 -12.43 3.39
N ALA A 210 -0.33 -13.66 3.57
CA ALA A 210 0.92 -13.93 4.29
C ALA A 210 2.16 -13.39 3.55
N VAL A 211 2.22 -13.59 2.23
CA VAL A 211 3.31 -13.09 1.40
C VAL A 211 3.31 -11.56 1.37
N PHE A 212 2.15 -10.93 1.09
CA PHE A 212 2.05 -9.46 1.05
C PHE A 212 2.48 -8.84 2.39
N ARG A 213 2.03 -9.40 3.52
CA ARG A 213 2.45 -8.94 4.86
C ARG A 213 3.95 -9.09 5.08
N SER A 214 4.56 -10.18 4.62
CA SER A 214 6.00 -10.41 4.73
C SER A 214 6.79 -9.35 3.95
N VAL A 215 6.41 -9.10 2.69
CA VAL A 215 7.05 -8.11 1.82
C VAL A 215 6.85 -6.69 2.37
N PHE A 216 5.64 -6.35 2.80
CA PHE A 216 5.36 -5.06 3.43
C PHE A 216 6.28 -4.81 4.64
N LYS A 217 6.40 -5.80 5.54
CA LYS A 217 7.27 -5.71 6.73
C LYS A 217 8.74 -5.55 6.34
N GLN A 218 9.18 -6.25 5.30
CA GLN A 218 10.54 -6.12 4.78
C GLN A 218 10.84 -4.69 4.34
N TYR A 219 9.89 -4.03 3.65
CA TYR A 219 10.11 -2.68 3.11
C TYR A 219 9.52 -1.56 3.96
N VAL A 220 8.92 -1.81 5.13
CA VAL A 220 8.18 -0.81 5.93
C VAL A 220 8.99 0.45 6.25
N ASN A 221 10.30 0.29 6.43
CA ASN A 221 11.21 1.37 6.78
C ASN A 221 11.83 2.09 5.56
N VAL A 222 11.58 1.60 4.34
CA VAL A 222 12.08 2.20 3.11
C VAL A 222 11.14 3.30 2.66
N ASN A 223 11.33 4.50 3.23
CA ASN A 223 10.52 5.68 2.95
C ASN A 223 11.20 6.67 2.00
N ARG A 224 12.46 6.39 1.63
CA ARG A 224 13.26 7.12 0.65
C ARG A 224 14.05 6.11 -0.17
N LEU A 225 14.08 6.30 -1.48
CA LEU A 225 14.88 5.54 -2.41
C LEU A 225 15.93 6.49 -3.00
N ARG A 226 17.19 6.04 -3.01
CA ARG A 226 18.29 6.77 -3.63
C ARG A 226 18.97 5.87 -4.65
N PHE A 227 19.15 6.41 -5.84
CA PHE A 227 19.84 5.73 -6.92
C PHE A 227 21.33 6.02 -6.90
N LYS A 228 22.10 4.95 -7.13
CA LYS A 228 23.52 5.04 -7.40
C LYS A 228 23.84 4.21 -8.63
N VAL A 229 24.41 4.90 -9.62
CA VAL A 229 25.12 4.27 -10.73
C VAL A 229 26.50 3.92 -10.19
N VAL A 230 26.89 2.66 -10.31
CA VAL A 230 28.23 2.16 -9.94
C VAL A 230 28.82 1.48 -11.15
#